data_AF-A0A970WIA3-F1
#
_entry.id   AF-A0A970WIA3-F1
#
_cell.length_a   1.000
_cell.length_b   1.000
_cell.length_c   1.000
_cell.angle_alpha   90.00
_cell.angle_beta   90.00
_cell.angle_gamma   90.00
#
_symmetry.space_group_name_H-M   'P 1'
#
loop_
_entity.id
_entity.type
_entity.pdbx_description
1 polymer ?
#
loop_
_entity_poly.entity_id
_entity_poly.type
_entity_poly.pdbx_seq_one_letter_code
_entity_poly.pdbx_strand_id
1 'polypeptide(L)' 'MSGTTTRLRPLRAFLVGLVIAAAAAATTGCQVDLGGQTLPSPWYTTDDVQYFPPGPEFKLQREATALKKAQEEAGTRQL' A
#
# COMPACT_ATOMS: atom_id res chain seq x y z
N MET A 1 46.14 42.19 1.17
CA MET A 1 46.22 40.80 0.68
C MET A 1 44.80 40.23 0.59
N SER A 2 44.13 40.34 -0.56
CA SER A 2 42.82 39.68 -0.77
C SER A 2 42.61 39.52 -2.27
N GLY A 3 42.90 38.33 -2.79
CA GLY A 3 42.99 38.11 -4.25
C GLY A 3 42.68 36.69 -4.71
N THR A 4 41.95 35.89 -3.93
CA THR A 4 41.76 34.46 -4.23
C THR A 4 40.35 33.90 -4.01
N THR A 5 39.35 34.71 -3.64
CA THR A 5 38.00 34.21 -3.33
C THR A 5 37.09 34.05 -4.56
N THR A 6 37.40 34.65 -5.71
CA THR A 6 36.49 34.71 -6.86
C THR A 6 36.41 33.40 -7.65
N ARG A 7 37.52 32.62 -7.76
CA ARG A 7 37.57 31.35 -8.52
C ARG A 7 36.89 30.17 -7.82
N LEU A 8 36.63 30.26 -6.52
CA LEU A 8 36.02 29.20 -5.71
C LEU A 8 34.49 29.25 -5.72
N ARG A 9 33.89 30.36 -6.18
CA ARG A 9 32.43 30.54 -6.25
C ARG A 9 31.71 29.53 -7.16
N PRO A 10 32.15 29.25 -8.40
CA PRO A 10 31.46 28.28 -9.25
C PRO A 10 31.57 26.85 -8.70
N LEU A 11 32.73 26.50 -8.14
CA LEU A 11 32.98 25.17 -7.57
C LEU A 11 32.14 24.94 -6.31
N ARG A 12 32.02 25.97 -5.45
CA ARG A 12 31.11 25.93 -4.29
C ARG A 12 29.64 25.84 -4.71
N ALA A 13 29.21 26.60 -5.72
CA ALA A 13 27.84 26.52 -6.24
C ALA A 13 27.53 25.13 -6.79
N PHE A 14 28.48 24.52 -7.51
CA PHE A 14 28.34 23.16 -8.04
C PHE A 14 28.23 22.11 -6.92
N LEU A 15 29.09 22.19 -5.90
CA LEU A 15 29.03 21.28 -4.74
C LEU A 15 27.72 21.41 -3.96
N VAL A 16 27.24 22.64 -3.76
CA VAL A 16 25.93 22.88 -3.12
C VAL A 16 24.81 22.28 -3.98
N GLY A 17 24.86 22.44 -5.30
CA GLY A 17 23.90 21.82 -6.22
C GLY A 17 23.88 20.29 -6.13
N LEU A 18 25.06 19.66 -6.03
CA LEU A 18 25.18 18.21 -5.85
C LEU A 18 24.56 17.72 -4.54
N VAL A 19 24.81 18.43 -3.44
CA VAL A 19 24.23 18.10 -2.13
C VAL A 19 22.70 18.21 -2.16
N ILE A 20 22.16 19.26 -2.77
CA ILE A 20 20.71 19.45 -2.91
C ILE A 20 20.10 18.34 -3.78
N ALA A 21 20.72 18.01 -4.91
CA ALA A 21 20.23 16.95 -5.79
C ALA A 21 20.24 15.57 -5.10
N ALA A 22 21.30 15.26 -4.36
CA ALA A 22 21.38 14.02 -3.58
C ALA A 22 20.32 13.98 -2.46
N ALA A 23 20.10 15.09 -1.76
CA ALA A 23 19.06 15.18 -0.72
C ALA A 23 17.64 15.05 -1.29
N ALA A 24 17.38 15.62 -2.47
CA ALA A 24 16.11 15.45 -3.17
C ALA A 24 15.89 13.98 -3.55
N ALA A 25 16.89 13.34 -4.18
CA ALA A 25 16.82 11.93 -4.55
C ALA A 25 16.66 10.98 -3.35
N ALA A 26 17.25 11.32 -2.19
CA ALA A 26 17.12 10.54 -0.97
C ALA A 26 15.74 10.70 -0.28
N THR A 27 15.03 11.80 -0.54
CA THR A 27 13.72 12.09 0.07
C THR A 27 12.54 11.76 -0.86
N THR A 28 12.77 11.60 -2.16
CA THR A 28 11.77 11.15 -3.13
C THR A 28 11.90 9.65 -3.37
N GLY A 29 10.90 8.85 -2.99
CA GLY A 29 10.81 7.43 -3.35
C GLY A 29 10.06 7.22 -4.67
N CYS A 30 10.45 6.20 -5.45
CA CYS A 30 9.62 5.66 -6.52
C CYS A 30 8.55 4.77 -5.89
N GLN A 31 7.36 5.34 -5.67
CA GLN A 31 6.20 4.57 -5.26
C GLN A 31 5.77 3.67 -6.42
N VAL A 32 5.83 2.35 -6.21
CA VAL A 32 5.52 1.33 -7.22
C VAL A 32 4.05 0.95 -7.13
N ASP A 33 3.34 1.06 -8.26
CA ASP A 33 1.97 0.57 -8.42
C ASP A 33 2.00 -0.76 -9.19
N LEU A 34 1.44 -1.80 -8.57
CA LEU A 34 1.41 -3.15 -9.12
C LEU A 34 0.02 -3.73 -8.92
N GLY A 35 -0.62 -4.13 -10.01
CA GLY A 35 -1.97 -4.68 -9.97
C GLY A 35 -3.05 -3.68 -9.52
N GLY A 36 -2.80 -2.37 -9.63
CA GLY A 36 -3.72 -1.32 -9.18
C GLY A 36 -3.69 -1.08 -7.66
N GLN A 37 -2.65 -1.57 -6.98
CA GLN A 37 -2.42 -1.39 -5.57
C GLN A 37 -1.05 -0.75 -5.36
N THR A 38 -1.01 0.30 -4.55
CA THR A 38 0.24 0.95 -4.17
C THR A 38 0.78 0.29 -2.91
N LEU A 39 1.67 -0.69 -3.08
CA LEU A 39 2.16 -1.46 -1.93
C LEU A 39 3.18 -0.64 -1.13
N PRO A 40 2.98 -0.47 0.20
CA PRO A 40 3.80 0.41 1.03
C PRO A 40 5.20 -0.15 1.34
N SER A 41 5.44 -1.44 1.12
CA SER A 41 6.72 -2.09 1.40
C SER A 41 7.42 -2.56 0.11
N PRO A 42 8.75 -2.41 0.01
CA PRO A 42 9.52 -2.85 -1.16
C PRO A 42 9.67 -4.38 -1.27
N TRP A 43 9.26 -5.12 -0.25
CA TRP A 43 9.38 -6.58 -0.15
C TRP A 43 8.04 -7.31 -0.32
N TYR A 44 7.01 -6.63 -0.83
CA TYR A 44 5.66 -7.19 -0.94
C TYR A 44 5.58 -8.51 -1.72
N THR A 45 6.53 -8.79 -2.62
CA THR A 45 6.58 -10.04 -3.39
C THR A 45 7.05 -11.23 -2.56
N THR A 46 7.80 -10.96 -1.50
CA THR A 46 8.33 -11.94 -0.54
C THR A 46 7.63 -11.87 0.81
N ASP A 47 6.68 -10.96 0.97
CA ASP A 47 5.87 -10.85 2.18
C ASP A 47 5.00 -12.10 2.30
N ASP A 48 4.87 -12.59 3.52
CA ASP A 48 4.19 -13.84 3.79
C ASP A 48 2.71 -13.70 3.39
N VAL A 49 2.08 -14.80 2.99
CA VAL A 49 0.62 -14.81 2.84
C VAL A 49 0.03 -14.43 4.20
N GLN A 50 -0.63 -13.28 4.28
CA GLN A 50 -1.36 -12.89 5.49
C GLN A 50 -2.38 -13.98 5.80
N TYR A 51 -2.09 -14.76 6.85
CA TYR A 51 -2.97 -15.83 7.29
C TYR A 51 -4.25 -15.21 7.86
N PHE A 52 -5.33 -15.31 7.09
CA PHE A 52 -6.67 -15.05 7.58
C PHE A 52 -7.20 -16.36 8.17
N PRO A 53 -7.43 -16.44 9.50
CA PRO A 53 -8.04 -17.63 10.06
C PRO A 53 -9.39 -17.86 9.36
N PRO A 54 -9.81 -19.12 9.17
CA PRO A 54 -11.14 -19.39 8.65
C PRO A 54 -12.16 -18.61 9.48
N GLY A 55 -13.06 -17.91 8.79
CA GLY A 55 -14.11 -17.14 9.44
C GLY A 55 -14.90 -18.01 10.43
N PRO A 56 -15.56 -17.41 11.43
CA PRO A 56 -16.30 -18.16 12.43
C PRO A 56 -17.28 -19.12 11.74
N GLU A 57 -17.11 -20.42 11.98
CA GLU A 57 -18.02 -21.40 11.41
C GLU A 57 -19.44 -21.17 11.95
N PHE A 58 -20.38 -20.99 11.02
CA PHE A 58 -21.78 -20.80 11.39
C PHE A 58 -22.36 -22.13 11.88
N LYS A 59 -22.36 -22.32 13.21
CA LYS A 59 -22.73 -23.58 13.88
C LYS A 59 -24.19 -24.01 13.66
N LEU A 60 -25.06 -23.10 13.23
CA LEU A 60 -26.50 -23.31 13.15
C LEU A 60 -27.00 -23.47 11.70
N GLN A 61 -26.19 -24.10 10.83
CA GLN A 61 -26.55 -24.32 9.41
C GLN A 61 -27.95 -24.93 9.24
N ARG A 62 -28.32 -25.86 10.13
CA ARG A 62 -29.63 -26.54 10.10
C ARG A 62 -30.77 -25.55 10.34
N GLU A 63 -30.61 -24.66 11.31
CA GLU A 63 -31.63 -23.66 11.66
C GLU A 63 -31.74 -22.59 10.59
N ALA A 64 -30.63 -22.10 10.04
CA ALA A 64 -30.66 -21.18 8.91
C ALA A 64 -31.29 -21.80 7.66
N THR A 65 -31.03 -23.09 7.41
CA THR A 65 -31.66 -23.81 6.29
C THR A 65 -33.16 -24.00 6.54
N ALA A 66 -33.57 -24.31 7.77
CA ALA A 66 -34.98 -24.41 8.12
C ALA A 66 -35.71 -23.06 7.98
N LEU A 67 -35.09 -21.96 8.43
CA LEU A 67 -35.62 -20.62 8.29
C LEU A 67 -35.74 -20.21 6.81
N LYS A 68 -34.73 -20.51 5.99
CA LYS A 68 -34.78 -20.26 4.53
C LYS A 68 -35.93 -21.00 3.86
N LYS A 69 -36.10 -22.29 4.14
CA LYS A 69 -37.22 -23.08 3.61
C LYS A 69 -38.58 -22.53 4.03
N ALA A 70 -38.73 -22.16 5.31
CA ALA A 70 -39.96 -21.56 5.80
C ALA A 70 -40.28 -20.22 5.12
N GLN A 71 -39.27 -19.40 4.85
CA GLN A 71 -39.43 -18.15 4.11
C GLN A 71 -39.80 -18.39 2.64
N GLU A 72 -39.18 -19.36 1.98
CA GLU A 72 -39.51 -19.75 0.61
C GLU A 72 -40.95 -20.26 0.50
N GLU A 73 -41.38 -21.14 1.41
CA GLU A 73 -42.75 -21.67 1.48
C GLU A 73 -43.79 -20.58 1.79
N ALA A 74 -43.45 -19.63 2.66
CA ALA A 74 -44.31 -18.48 2.94
C ALA A 74 -44.44 -17.55 1.72
N GLY A 75 -43.35 -17.32 0.99
CA GLY A 75 -43.35 -16.55 -0.24
C GLY A 75 -44.10 -17.24 -1.39
N THR A 76 -43.98 -18.57 -1.52
CA THR A 76 -44.74 -19.34 -2.52
C THR A 76 -46.23 -19.45 -2.19
N ARG A 77 -46.61 -19.45 -0.90
CA ARG A 77 -48.03 -19.42 -0.48
C ARG A 77 -48.73 -18.08 -0.73
N GLN A 78 -47.97 -17.00 -0.99
CA GLN A 78 -48.52 -15.67 -1.23
C GLN A 78 -48.75 -15.36 -2.73
N LEU A 79 -48.42 -16.29 -3.62
CA LEU A 79 -48.73 -16.26 -5.06
C LEU A 79 -49.93 -17.17 -5.37
#